data_AF-A0A7S2I3K9-F1
#
_entry.id   AF-A0A7S2I3K9-F1
#
_cell.length_a   1.000
_cell.length_b   1.000
_cell.length_c   1.000
_cell.angle_alpha   90.00
_cell.angle_beta   90.00
_cell.angle_gamma   90.00
#
_symmetry.space_group_name_H-M   'P 1'
#
loop_
_entity.id
_entity.type
_entity.pdbx_description
1 polymer ?
#
loop_
_entity_poly.entity_id
_entity_poly.type
_entity_poly.pdbx_seq_one_letter_code
_entity_poly.pdbx_strand_id
1 'polypeptide(L)'
;GSAAFRAWDAKRRDTVTGEVYPTCDCRQPKACGADAAAGEMNKFISMMRLLAEGDLRFSHIVVVDTAFELFRRAWCIAEIVESSCSGVPQRIKVHSARTVDLHYGALADIDVRRCQASLAEDREMILAAITDLGAFNTQLQWSVFGTRGLLSKWVDGQERASLIARIVRRARESRLALEGGDDSDSASTSSDSENARSNDNDLASKP
;
A
#
# COMPACT_ATOMS: atom_id res chain seq x y z
N GLY A 1 7.72 24.48 -30.39
CA GLY A 1 7.56 24.33 -28.93
C GLY A 1 8.55 23.31 -28.39
N SER A 2 9.08 23.52 -27.19
CA SER A 2 9.95 22.55 -26.50
C SER A 2 9.19 21.25 -26.20
N ALA A 3 9.92 20.18 -25.88
CA ALA A 3 9.30 18.92 -25.43
C ALA A 3 8.43 19.14 -24.17
N ALA A 4 8.87 20.01 -23.27
CA ALA A 4 8.11 20.42 -22.09
C ALA A 4 6.79 21.11 -22.46
N PHE A 5 6.80 22.00 -23.47
CA PHE A 5 5.58 22.66 -23.94
C PHE A 5 4.58 21.65 -24.54
N ARG A 6 5.06 20.69 -25.34
CA ARG A 6 4.20 19.64 -25.91
C ARG A 6 3.57 18.77 -24.81
N ALA A 7 4.35 18.39 -23.80
CA ALA A 7 3.85 17.62 -22.67
C ALA A 7 2.82 18.42 -21.84
N TRP A 8 3.00 19.73 -21.70
CA TRP A 8 2.05 20.61 -21.04
C TRP A 8 0.75 20.79 -21.85
N ASP A 9 0.84 21.01 -23.16
CA ASP A 9 -0.33 21.20 -24.04
C ASP A 9 -1.18 19.93 -24.11
N ALA A 10 -0.53 18.75 -24.19
CA ALA A 10 -1.21 17.46 -24.18
C ALA A 10 -2.05 17.24 -22.91
N LYS A 11 -1.61 17.73 -21.74
CA LYS A 11 -2.34 17.58 -20.46
C LYS A 11 -3.61 18.43 -20.37
N ARG A 12 -3.75 19.43 -21.24
CA ARG A 12 -4.91 20.33 -21.26
C ARG A 12 -5.94 19.95 -22.31
N ARG A 13 -5.71 18.86 -23.05
CA ARG A 13 -6.60 18.40 -24.11
C ARG A 13 -7.29 17.12 -23.71
N ASP A 14 -8.56 17.01 -24.08
CA ASP A 14 -9.31 15.78 -24.02
C ASP A 14 -8.64 14.74 -24.93
N THR A 15 -8.37 13.55 -24.39
CA THR A 15 -7.63 12.51 -25.10
C THR A 15 -8.45 11.83 -26.19
N VAL A 16 -9.77 12.04 -26.22
CA VAL A 16 -10.69 11.49 -27.22
C VAL A 16 -11.00 12.53 -28.30
N THR A 17 -11.32 13.77 -27.92
CA THR A 17 -11.72 14.83 -28.87
C THR A 17 -10.56 15.71 -29.33
N GLY A 18 -9.46 15.77 -28.58
CA GLY A 18 -8.33 16.67 -28.83
C GLY A 18 -8.60 18.13 -28.46
N GLU A 19 -9.81 18.44 -27.98
CA GLU A 19 -10.23 19.78 -27.60
C GLU A 19 -9.63 20.18 -26.26
N VAL A 20 -9.40 21.47 -26.05
CA VAL A 20 -8.88 21.98 -24.77
C VAL A 20 -9.99 21.90 -23.72
N TYR A 21 -9.69 21.34 -22.55
CA TYR A 21 -10.64 21.30 -21.44
C TYR A 21 -11.12 22.72 -21.10
N PRO A 22 -12.43 22.94 -20.93
CA PRO A 22 -12.93 24.24 -20.53
C PRO A 22 -12.34 24.61 -19.17
N THR A 23 -11.85 25.84 -19.05
CA THR A 23 -11.41 26.35 -17.76
C THR A 23 -12.63 26.60 -16.89
N CYS A 24 -12.63 26.02 -15.69
CA CYS A 24 -13.67 26.30 -14.71
C CYS A 24 -13.66 27.79 -14.36
N ASP A 25 -14.82 28.44 -14.46
CA ASP A 25 -15.04 29.87 -14.20
C ASP A 25 -15.83 30.11 -12.90
N CYS A 26 -16.01 29.08 -12.07
CA CYS A 26 -16.82 29.15 -10.85
C CYS A 26 -16.31 30.15 -9.80
N ARG A 27 -15.12 30.74 -10.02
CA ARG A 27 -14.40 31.69 -9.14
C ARG A 27 -14.19 31.19 -7.71
N GLN A 28 -14.47 29.92 -7.44
CA GLN A 28 -14.21 29.33 -6.14
C GLN A 28 -12.71 29.13 -5.99
N PRO A 29 -12.12 29.58 -4.87
CA PRO A 29 -10.73 29.31 -4.60
C PRO A 29 -10.54 27.80 -4.48
N LYS A 30 -9.49 27.28 -5.10
CA LYS A 30 -9.08 25.90 -4.86
C LYS A 30 -8.60 25.81 -3.41
N ALA A 31 -9.28 25.01 -2.59
CA ALA A 31 -8.86 24.76 -1.21
C ALA A 31 -7.48 24.08 -1.23
N CYS A 32 -6.47 24.77 -0.68
CA CYS A 32 -5.08 24.31 -0.59
C CYS A 32 -4.54 24.63 0.82
N GLY A 33 -3.61 23.81 1.34
CA GLY A 33 -2.94 24.09 2.61
C GLY A 33 -3.87 24.12 3.83
N ALA A 34 -3.88 25.23 4.58
CA ALA A 34 -4.66 25.37 5.81
C ALA A 34 -6.18 25.21 5.60
N ASP A 35 -6.68 25.51 4.40
CA ASP A 35 -8.10 25.34 4.04
C ASP A 35 -8.41 23.95 3.46
N ALA A 36 -7.47 23.00 3.47
CA ALA A 36 -7.68 21.68 2.86
C ALA A 36 -8.85 20.89 3.48
N ALA A 37 -9.25 21.21 4.72
CA ALA A 37 -10.47 20.68 5.34
C ALA A 37 -11.76 21.07 4.57
N ALA A 38 -11.77 22.24 3.91
CA ALA A 38 -12.85 22.67 3.04
C ALA A 38 -12.85 21.90 1.70
N GLY A 39 -11.69 21.36 1.29
CA GLY A 39 -11.56 20.55 0.08
C GLY A 39 -12.34 19.23 0.15
N GLU A 40 -12.79 18.73 -0.99
CA GLU A 40 -13.56 17.47 -1.07
C GLU A 40 -12.65 16.23 -1.06
N MET A 41 -11.36 16.39 -1.36
CA MET A 41 -10.42 15.28 -1.58
C MET A 41 -10.19 14.44 -0.32
N ASN A 42 -10.18 15.05 0.86
CA ASN A 42 -10.01 14.33 2.13
C ASN A 42 -11.31 13.64 2.62
N LYS A 43 -12.46 13.93 2.00
CA LYS A 43 -13.78 13.39 2.40
C LYS A 43 -14.05 12.01 1.82
N PHE A 44 -13.26 11.56 0.83
CA PHE A 44 -13.48 10.30 0.14
C PHE A 44 -13.43 9.09 1.09
N ILE A 45 -12.47 9.05 2.02
CA ILE A 45 -12.36 7.95 3.00
C ILE A 45 -13.63 7.85 3.85
N SER A 46 -14.10 8.99 4.39
CA SER A 46 -15.32 9.04 5.19
C SER A 46 -16.56 8.65 4.38
N MET A 47 -16.63 9.10 3.13
CA MET A 47 -17.71 8.70 2.21
C MET A 47 -17.69 7.20 1.95
N MET A 48 -16.53 6.59 1.69
CA MET A 48 -16.44 5.16 1.45
C MET A 48 -16.90 4.33 2.65
N ARG A 49 -16.53 4.74 3.87
CA ARG A 49 -17.01 4.10 5.10
C ARG A 49 -18.53 4.22 5.25
N LEU A 50 -19.06 5.43 5.07
CA LEU A 50 -20.49 5.67 5.14
C LEU A 50 -21.27 4.83 4.11
N LEU A 51 -20.75 4.71 2.88
CA LEU A 51 -21.36 3.91 1.82
C LEU A 51 -21.21 2.41 2.05
N ALA A 52 -20.14 1.97 2.72
CA ALA A 52 -19.94 0.58 3.10
C ALA A 52 -20.88 0.14 4.24
N GLU A 53 -21.15 1.05 5.18
CA GLU A 53 -22.07 0.84 6.30
C GLU A 53 -23.54 0.95 5.87
N GLY A 54 -23.83 1.81 4.91
CA GLY A 54 -25.17 1.90 4.30
C GLY A 54 -25.48 0.64 3.50
N ASP A 55 -26.73 0.15 3.56
CA ASP A 55 -27.24 -0.97 2.74
C ASP A 55 -27.42 -0.58 1.25
N LEU A 56 -26.47 0.19 0.74
CA LEU A 56 -26.31 0.53 -0.65
C LEU A 56 -25.38 -0.54 -1.20
N ARG A 57 -25.76 -1.25 -2.26
CA ARG A 57 -24.93 -2.25 -2.94
C ARG A 57 -23.73 -1.59 -3.61
N PHE A 58 -22.84 -1.04 -2.80
CA PHE A 58 -21.70 -0.24 -3.17
C PHE A 58 -20.54 -1.15 -3.57
N SER A 59 -19.79 -0.74 -4.58
CA SER A 59 -18.65 -1.49 -5.08
C SER A 59 -17.64 -0.52 -5.68
N HIS A 60 -16.36 -0.84 -5.51
CA HIS A 60 -15.26 -0.01 -5.95
C HIS A 60 -14.62 -0.62 -7.20
N ILE A 61 -14.59 0.16 -8.28
CA ILE A 61 -13.95 -0.24 -9.55
C ILE A 61 -12.65 0.55 -9.71
N VAL A 62 -11.54 -0.18 -9.77
CA VAL A 62 -10.19 0.36 -10.02
C VAL A 62 -9.88 0.21 -11.51
N VAL A 63 -9.85 1.31 -12.26
CA VAL A 63 -9.51 1.31 -13.69
C VAL A 63 -8.08 1.81 -13.85
N VAL A 64 -7.22 0.96 -14.40
CA VAL A 64 -5.77 1.21 -14.46
C VAL A 64 -5.36 1.56 -15.88
N ASP A 65 -4.56 2.61 -16.01
CA ASP A 65 -3.93 3.02 -17.26
C ASP A 65 -2.83 2.05 -17.70
N THR A 66 -2.39 2.13 -18.96
CA THR A 66 -1.37 1.22 -19.51
C THR A 66 0.00 1.35 -18.84
N ALA A 67 0.30 2.47 -18.18
CA ALA A 67 1.55 2.70 -17.47
C ALA A 67 1.45 2.42 -15.96
N PHE A 68 0.27 2.02 -15.46
CA PHE A 68 0.00 1.74 -14.05
C PHE A 68 0.28 2.92 -13.11
N GLU A 69 0.15 4.15 -13.63
CA GLU A 69 0.36 5.39 -12.87
C GLU A 69 -0.65 5.54 -11.72
N LEU A 70 -1.84 4.91 -11.81
CA LEU A 70 -2.80 4.85 -10.69
C LEU A 70 -2.14 4.39 -9.38
N PHE A 71 -1.30 3.35 -9.43
CA PHE A 71 -0.64 2.81 -8.24
C PHE A 71 0.49 3.69 -7.70
N ARG A 72 0.85 4.74 -8.46
CA ARG A 72 1.81 5.75 -8.03
C ARG A 72 1.12 6.96 -7.41
N ARG A 73 -0.21 7.02 -7.36
CA ARG A 73 -0.98 8.13 -6.79
C ARG A 73 -1.39 7.83 -5.35
N ALA A 74 -0.96 8.67 -4.41
CA ALA A 74 -1.14 8.43 -2.97
C ALA A 74 -2.63 8.32 -2.57
N TRP A 75 -3.48 9.20 -3.12
CA TRP A 75 -4.93 9.15 -2.89
C TRP A 75 -5.56 7.84 -3.39
N CYS A 76 -5.22 7.42 -4.61
CA CYS A 76 -5.74 6.17 -5.18
C CYS A 76 -5.32 4.94 -4.35
N ILE A 77 -4.09 4.93 -3.83
CA ILE A 77 -3.62 3.87 -2.93
C ILE A 77 -4.37 3.86 -1.61
N ALA A 78 -4.60 5.03 -1.00
CA ALA A 78 -5.40 5.16 0.22
C ALA A 78 -6.83 4.62 0.02
N GLU A 79 -7.47 4.96 -1.11
CA GLU A 79 -8.81 4.50 -1.46
C GLU A 79 -8.88 2.98 -1.69
N ILE A 80 -7.86 2.40 -2.35
CA ILE A 80 -7.78 0.95 -2.55
C ILE A 80 -7.70 0.21 -1.21
N VAL A 81 -6.84 0.70 -0.30
CA VAL A 81 -6.68 0.07 1.02
C VAL A 81 -7.93 0.26 1.87
N GLU A 82 -8.49 1.48 1.92
CA GLU A 82 -9.72 1.75 2.68
C GLU A 82 -10.85 0.83 2.24
N SER A 83 -11.12 0.77 0.93
CA SER A 83 -12.13 -0.14 0.37
C SER A 83 -11.97 -1.59 0.80
N SER A 84 -10.72 -2.07 0.86
CA SER A 84 -10.40 -3.42 1.29
C SER A 84 -10.66 -3.61 2.79
N CYS A 85 -10.34 -2.61 3.61
CA CYS A 85 -10.55 -2.62 5.05
C CYS A 85 -12.04 -2.52 5.42
N SER A 86 -12.82 -1.70 4.71
CA SER A 86 -14.27 -1.57 4.92
C SER A 86 -15.08 -2.72 4.30
N GLY A 87 -14.42 -3.74 3.72
CA GLY A 87 -15.10 -4.89 3.11
C GLY A 87 -15.87 -4.57 1.82
N VAL A 88 -15.64 -3.41 1.21
CA VAL A 88 -16.30 -3.01 -0.05
C VAL A 88 -15.79 -3.89 -1.17
N PRO A 89 -16.66 -4.56 -1.96
CA PRO A 89 -16.24 -5.37 -3.09
C PRO A 89 -15.44 -4.56 -4.12
N GLN A 90 -14.21 -5.00 -4.40
CA GLN A 90 -13.33 -4.36 -5.36
C GLN A 90 -13.25 -5.15 -6.68
N ARG A 91 -13.20 -4.43 -7.81
CA ARG A 91 -12.94 -5.00 -9.13
C ARG A 91 -11.89 -4.17 -9.86
N ILE A 92 -11.00 -4.82 -10.61
CA ILE A 92 -10.02 -4.14 -11.44
C ILE A 92 -10.36 -4.24 -12.92
N LYS A 93 -10.12 -3.17 -13.66
CA LYS A 93 -10.10 -3.17 -15.13
C LYS A 93 -8.74 -2.69 -15.61
N VAL A 94 -8.05 -3.56 -16.33
CA VAL A 94 -6.77 -3.28 -16.97
C VAL A 94 -6.93 -3.35 -18.48
N HIS A 95 -6.00 -2.71 -19.20
CA HIS A 95 -6.00 -2.72 -20.67
C HIS A 95 -5.80 -4.13 -21.24
N SER A 96 -4.83 -4.89 -20.73
CA SER A 96 -4.48 -6.24 -21.21
C SER A 96 -3.70 -7.07 -20.18
N ALA A 97 -3.62 -8.39 -20.37
CA ALA A 97 -2.76 -9.25 -19.53
C ALA A 97 -1.28 -8.84 -19.66
N ARG A 98 -0.81 -8.61 -20.89
CA ARG A 98 0.56 -8.16 -21.17
C ARG A 98 0.96 -6.91 -20.39
N THR A 99 0.03 -5.96 -20.20
CA THR A 99 0.32 -4.75 -19.41
C THR A 99 0.46 -5.05 -17.92
N VAL A 100 -0.22 -6.08 -17.40
CA VAL A 100 0.01 -6.54 -16.02
C VAL A 100 1.40 -7.14 -15.90
N ASP A 101 1.78 -8.05 -16.81
CA ASP A 101 3.07 -8.74 -16.79
C ASP A 101 4.25 -7.76 -16.83
N LEU A 102 4.17 -6.76 -17.72
CA LEU A 102 5.19 -5.71 -17.87
C LEU A 102 5.39 -4.89 -16.59
N HIS A 103 4.32 -4.63 -15.84
CA HIS A 103 4.35 -3.80 -14.64
C HIS A 103 4.37 -4.60 -13.34
N TYR A 104 4.37 -5.93 -13.42
CA TYR A 104 4.26 -6.83 -12.29
C TYR A 104 5.34 -6.59 -11.22
N GLY A 105 6.60 -6.47 -11.64
CA GLY A 105 7.71 -6.20 -10.72
C GLY A 105 7.54 -4.86 -10.00
N ALA A 106 7.08 -3.82 -10.69
CA ALA A 106 6.82 -2.53 -10.08
C ALA A 106 5.66 -2.59 -9.07
N LEU A 107 4.63 -3.37 -9.36
CA LEU A 107 3.49 -3.58 -8.48
C LEU A 107 3.88 -4.33 -7.18
N ALA A 108 4.75 -5.34 -7.30
CA ALA A 108 5.23 -6.13 -6.16
C ALA A 108 5.99 -5.29 -5.11
N ASP A 109 6.54 -4.15 -5.53
CA ASP A 109 7.32 -3.22 -4.70
C ASP A 109 6.60 -1.89 -4.44
N ILE A 110 5.28 -1.83 -4.64
CA ILE A 110 4.49 -0.65 -4.26
C ILE A 110 4.63 -0.38 -2.77
N ASP A 111 4.91 0.89 -2.48
CA ASP A 111 5.00 1.48 -1.15
C ASP A 111 4.35 2.86 -1.19
N VAL A 112 3.40 3.12 -0.29
CA VAL A 112 2.68 4.39 -0.19
C VAL A 112 3.62 5.59 0.00
N ARG A 113 4.77 5.38 0.64
CA ARG A 113 5.79 6.42 0.86
C ARG A 113 6.39 6.90 -0.45
N ARG A 114 6.38 6.07 -1.50
CA ARG A 114 6.91 6.39 -2.83
C ARG A 114 5.86 6.93 -3.78
N CYS A 115 4.59 6.95 -3.37
CA CYS A 115 3.50 7.52 -4.14
C CYS A 115 3.56 9.05 -4.16
N GLN A 116 2.91 9.62 -5.18
CA GLN A 116 2.89 11.02 -5.53
C GLN A 116 1.48 11.59 -5.37
N ALA A 117 1.40 12.89 -5.11
CA ALA A 117 0.18 13.66 -5.20
C ALA A 117 0.44 14.92 -6.03
N SER A 118 -0.62 15.54 -6.54
CA SER A 118 -0.49 16.76 -7.35
C SER A 118 0.10 17.93 -6.55
N LEU A 119 -0.12 17.93 -5.23
CA LEU A 119 0.43 18.85 -4.25
C LEU A 119 1.23 18.05 -3.22
N ALA A 120 2.36 18.57 -2.76
CA ALA A 120 3.21 17.86 -1.80
C ALA A 120 2.49 17.75 -0.43
N GLU A 121 1.73 18.77 -0.07
CA GLU A 121 0.96 18.83 1.17
C GLU A 121 -0.09 17.70 1.24
N ASP A 122 -0.72 17.37 0.12
CA ASP A 122 -1.68 16.26 0.05
C ASP A 122 -1.01 14.91 0.35
N ARG A 123 0.21 14.69 -0.17
CA ARG A 123 0.96 13.47 0.12
C ARG A 123 1.32 13.39 1.60
N GLU A 124 1.78 14.49 2.18
CA GLU A 124 2.13 14.54 3.60
C GLU A 124 0.91 14.30 4.49
N MET A 125 -0.24 14.88 4.13
CA MET A 125 -1.51 14.65 4.83
C MET A 125 -1.93 13.19 4.82
N ILE A 126 -1.86 12.51 3.67
CA ILE A 126 -2.19 11.08 3.55
C ILE A 126 -1.23 10.25 4.42
N LEU A 127 0.08 10.52 4.33
CA LEU A 127 1.08 9.78 5.08
C LEU A 127 0.92 9.99 6.60
N ALA A 128 0.58 11.21 7.03
CA ALA A 128 0.32 11.53 8.44
C ALA A 128 -0.98 10.90 8.96
N ALA A 129 -1.97 10.69 8.10
CA ALA A 129 -3.22 10.00 8.46
C ALA A 129 -3.04 8.48 8.66
N ILE A 130 -1.92 7.91 8.18
CA ILE A 130 -1.62 6.48 8.31
C ILE A 130 -0.79 6.26 9.58
N THR A 131 -1.39 5.64 10.59
CA THR A 131 -0.72 5.37 11.89
C THR A 131 0.50 4.46 11.76
N ASP A 132 0.38 3.39 10.97
CA ASP A 132 1.47 2.43 10.73
C ASP A 132 1.66 2.22 9.23
N LEU A 133 2.70 2.83 8.67
CA LEU A 133 3.05 2.73 7.26
C LEU A 133 3.52 1.32 6.85
N GLY A 134 4.05 0.52 7.79
CA GLY A 134 4.45 -0.86 7.54
C GLY A 134 3.25 -1.79 7.41
N ALA A 135 2.33 -1.71 8.37
CA ALA A 135 1.07 -2.43 8.32
C ALA A 135 0.22 -1.99 7.11
N PHE A 136 0.16 -0.69 6.82
CA PHE A 136 -0.55 -0.16 5.65
C PHE A 136 0.02 -0.72 4.34
N ASN A 137 1.34 -0.72 4.15
CA ASN A 137 1.96 -1.29 2.95
C ASN A 137 1.75 -2.80 2.85
N THR A 138 1.73 -3.50 3.99
CA THR A 138 1.39 -4.93 4.02
C THR A 138 -0.06 -5.15 3.58
N GLN A 139 -1.00 -4.35 4.09
CA GLN A 139 -2.40 -4.39 3.70
C GLN A 139 -2.58 -4.05 2.22
N LEU A 140 -1.88 -3.03 1.71
CA LEU A 140 -1.88 -2.67 0.30
C LEU A 140 -1.43 -3.83 -0.59
N GLN A 141 -0.30 -4.46 -0.25
CA GLN A 141 0.16 -5.64 -0.97
C GLN A 141 -0.88 -6.76 -0.94
N TRP A 142 -1.60 -6.89 0.18
CA TRP A 142 -2.66 -7.88 0.31
C TRP A 142 -3.94 -7.53 -0.46
N SER A 143 -4.31 -6.26 -0.57
CA SER A 143 -5.41 -5.79 -1.41
C SER A 143 -5.10 -5.97 -2.90
N VAL A 144 -3.85 -5.83 -3.32
CA VAL A 144 -3.45 -6.00 -4.73
C VAL A 144 -3.28 -7.48 -5.09
N PHE A 145 -2.52 -8.24 -4.29
CA PHE A 145 -2.08 -9.61 -4.62
C PHE A 145 -2.66 -10.71 -3.74
N GLY A 146 -3.57 -10.33 -2.85
CA GLY A 146 -4.60 -11.15 -2.22
C GLY A 146 -4.94 -12.43 -2.95
N THR A 147 -5.21 -13.51 -2.22
CA THR A 147 -6.04 -14.61 -2.76
C THR A 147 -7.35 -14.09 -3.32
N ARG A 148 -7.87 -13.00 -2.73
CA ARG A 148 -9.03 -12.23 -3.20
C ARG A 148 -8.68 -10.80 -3.65
N GLY A 149 -7.40 -10.54 -3.91
CA GLY A 149 -6.91 -9.21 -4.26
C GLY A 149 -7.27 -8.81 -5.69
N LEU A 150 -7.03 -7.55 -6.03
CA LEU A 150 -7.34 -6.95 -7.33
C LEU A 150 -6.80 -7.80 -8.50
N LEU A 151 -5.55 -8.27 -8.40
CA LEU A 151 -4.87 -9.01 -9.45
C LEU A 151 -4.98 -10.54 -9.32
N SER A 152 -5.81 -11.05 -8.41
CA SER A 152 -5.95 -12.49 -8.15
C SER A 152 -6.29 -13.35 -9.38
N LYS A 153 -6.91 -12.77 -10.41
CA LYS A 153 -7.26 -13.42 -11.68
C LYS A 153 -6.25 -13.22 -12.82
N TRP A 154 -5.22 -12.40 -12.59
CA TRP A 154 -4.26 -11.97 -13.60
C TRP A 154 -2.86 -12.56 -13.39
N VAL A 155 -2.64 -13.23 -12.25
CA VAL A 155 -1.33 -13.74 -11.83
C VAL A 155 -1.38 -15.25 -11.77
N ASP A 156 -0.33 -15.93 -12.24
CA ASP A 156 -0.27 -17.39 -12.19
C ASP A 156 -0.04 -17.93 -10.75
N GLY A 157 -0.14 -19.25 -10.60
CA GLY A 157 -0.03 -19.89 -9.28
C GLY A 157 1.35 -19.74 -8.62
N GLN A 158 2.43 -19.75 -9.40
CA GLN A 158 3.82 -19.67 -8.91
C GLN A 158 4.17 -18.24 -8.51
N GLU A 159 3.84 -17.28 -9.37
CA GLU A 159 3.97 -15.86 -9.13
C GLU A 159 3.21 -15.43 -7.86
N ARG A 160 1.97 -15.89 -7.72
CA ARG A 160 1.16 -15.64 -6.52
C ARG A 160 1.80 -16.22 -5.25
N ALA A 161 2.35 -17.43 -5.31
CA ALA A 161 3.00 -18.04 -4.14
C ALA A 161 4.23 -17.25 -3.69
N SER A 162 5.04 -16.79 -4.65
CA SER A 162 6.20 -15.92 -4.38
C SER A 162 5.79 -14.61 -3.70
N LEU A 163 4.70 -13.99 -4.15
CA LEU A 163 4.18 -12.77 -3.52
C LEU A 163 3.64 -12.99 -2.12
N ILE A 164 2.87 -14.05 -1.90
CA ILE A 164 2.39 -14.41 -0.56
C ILE A 164 3.59 -14.63 0.38
N ALA A 165 4.62 -15.33 -0.07
CA ALA A 165 5.86 -15.51 0.70
C ALA A 165 6.52 -14.17 1.07
N ARG A 166 6.57 -13.21 0.14
CA ARG A 166 7.08 -11.85 0.40
C ARG A 166 6.23 -11.09 1.41
N ILE A 167 4.90 -11.16 1.30
CA ILE A 167 3.97 -10.51 2.23
C ILE A 167 4.15 -11.10 3.63
N VAL A 168 4.16 -12.43 3.76
CA VAL A 168 4.36 -13.13 5.03
C VAL A 168 5.71 -12.77 5.65
N ARG A 169 6.77 -12.69 4.84
CA ARG A 169 8.10 -12.28 5.32
C ARG A 169 8.09 -10.86 5.88
N ARG A 170 7.53 -9.88 5.16
CA ARG A 170 7.42 -8.48 5.63
C ARG A 170 6.60 -8.38 6.92
N ALA A 171 5.51 -9.14 7.03
CA ALA A 171 4.68 -9.16 8.23
C ALA A 171 5.45 -9.73 9.44
N ARG A 172 6.25 -10.79 9.24
CA ARG A 172 7.11 -11.36 10.30
C ARG A 172 8.20 -10.40 10.74
N GLU A 173 8.90 -9.79 9.79
CA GLU A 173 9.96 -8.80 10.06
C GLU A 173 9.40 -7.60 10.86
N SER A 174 8.20 -7.12 10.51
CA SER A 174 7.53 -6.03 11.23
C SER A 174 7.14 -6.42 12.66
N ARG A 175 6.72 -7.68 12.87
CA ARG A 175 6.35 -8.18 14.21
C ARG A 175 7.57 -8.30 15.13
N LEU A 176 8.69 -8.81 14.61
CA LEU A 176 9.95 -8.92 15.37
C LEU A 176 10.50 -7.55 15.75
N ALA A 177 10.35 -6.53 14.88
CA ALA A 177 10.79 -5.17 15.18
C ALA A 177 10.01 -4.49 16.32
N LEU A 178 8.76 -4.90 16.57
CA LEU A 178 7.94 -4.43 17.69
C LEU A 178 8.29 -5.16 19.00
N GLU A 179 8.72 -6.42 18.92
CA GLU A 179 9.07 -7.26 20.07
C GLU A 179 10.50 -7.00 20.59
N GLY A 180 11.40 -6.44 19.78
CA GLY A 180 12.82 -6.18 20.13
C GLY A 180 13.14 -4.82 20.76
N GLY A 181 12.14 -4.06 21.20
CA GLY A 181 12.29 -2.68 21.71
C GLY A 181 12.28 -2.51 23.23
N ASP A 182 12.24 -3.60 24.01
CA ASP A 182 12.04 -3.55 25.47
C ASP A 182 13.10 -4.37 26.23
N ASP A 183 14.38 -4.07 26.01
CA ASP A 183 15.47 -4.57 26.86
C ASP A 183 16.48 -3.44 27.14
N SER A 184 16.13 -2.58 28.10
CA SER A 184 17.11 -1.83 28.88
C SER A 184 16.82 -1.99 30.37
N ASP A 185 17.89 -2.31 31.10
CA ASP A 185 18.04 -2.43 32.56
C ASP A 185 17.67 -3.76 33.24
N SER A 186 18.63 -4.67 33.29
CA SER A 186 19.37 -4.89 34.56
C SER A 186 20.59 -5.77 34.36
N ALA A 187 21.76 -5.13 34.33
CA ALA A 187 23.01 -5.79 34.70
C ALA A 187 23.06 -5.90 36.23
N SER A 188 23.11 -7.12 36.77
CA SER A 188 23.77 -7.38 38.05
C SER A 188 24.57 -8.68 37.96
N THR A 189 25.87 -8.51 37.77
CA THR A 189 26.92 -9.47 38.10
C THR A 189 26.96 -9.74 39.60
N SER A 190 26.99 -11.01 40.00
CA SER A 190 27.83 -11.45 41.14
C SER A 190 28.18 -12.93 40.99
N SER A 191 29.48 -13.16 40.99
CA SER A 191 30.19 -14.42 41.06
C SER A 191 29.96 -15.17 42.38
N ASP A 192 30.05 -16.50 42.37
CA ASP A 192 31.04 -17.29 43.14
C ASP A 192 30.62 -18.76 43.38
N SER A 193 31.58 -19.64 43.07
CA SER A 193 31.99 -20.86 43.81
C SER A 193 31.21 -22.18 43.71
N GLU A 194 31.90 -23.13 43.07
CA GLU A 194 32.20 -24.50 43.52
C GLU A 194 31.10 -25.38 44.15
N ASN A 195 30.81 -26.51 43.48
CA ASN A 195 30.99 -27.80 44.15
C ASN A 195 31.23 -28.95 43.18
N ALA A 196 32.35 -29.64 43.36
CA ALA A 196 32.70 -30.88 42.70
C ALA A 196 31.93 -32.06 43.31
N ARG A 197 31.61 -33.08 42.50
CA ARG A 197 31.80 -34.51 42.81
C ARG A 197 31.36 -35.40 41.64
N SER A 198 32.35 -35.92 40.94
CA SER A 198 32.53 -37.33 40.55
C SER A 198 31.36 -38.30 40.75
N ASN A 199 30.99 -39.00 39.69
CA ASN A 199 31.08 -40.47 39.69
C ASN A 199 31.10 -41.03 38.27
N ASP A 200 32.14 -41.81 38.00
CA ASP A 200 32.27 -42.77 36.91
C ASP A 200 31.19 -43.87 37.02
N ASN A 201 30.70 -44.33 35.88
CA ASN A 201 30.62 -45.77 35.57
C ASN A 201 30.23 -46.00 34.10
N ASP A 202 31.26 -46.20 33.28
CA ASP A 202 31.59 -47.44 32.57
C ASP A 202 30.54 -48.33 31.87
N LEU A 203 31.02 -48.86 30.73
CA LEU A 203 30.68 -50.08 29.99
C LEU A 203 29.51 -50.13 28.96
N ALA A 204 29.93 -49.95 27.70
CA ALA A 204 30.03 -50.99 26.66
C ALA A 204 28.79 -51.73 26.09
N SER A 205 28.72 -51.67 24.75
CA SER A 205 28.44 -52.76 23.78
C SER A 205 27.05 -53.39 23.66
N LYS A 206 26.44 -53.14 22.49
CA LYS A 206 25.91 -54.09 21.45
C LYS A 206 25.06 -55.30 21.89
N PRO A 207 24.05 -55.68 21.08
CA PRO A 207 24.27 -56.31 19.75
C PRO A 207 24.07 -55.40 18.55
#